data_AF-A0A139PBQ0-F1
#
_entry.id   AF-A0A139PBQ0-F1
#
_cell.length_a   1.000
_cell.length_b   1.000
_cell.length_c   1.000
_cell.angle_alpha   90.00
_cell.angle_beta   90.00
_cell.angle_gamma   90.00
#
_symmetry.space_group_name_H-M   'P 1'
#
loop_
_entity.id
_entity.type
_entity.pdbx_description
1 polymer ?
#
loop_
_entity_poly.entity_id
_entity_poly.type
_entity_poly.pdbx_seq_one_letter_code
_entity_poly.pdbx_strand_id
1 'polypeptide(L)'
;MENQSKGITARGLYGAPTAWAASFAAKERYDAEHPKENDDPKWMMLDSVLFIFGFFAVLSSIVNLSSSQPSVYGLTTLILGSVVGGFVFYANHHFIYRFYGPDTDRSQRPPLWRSALIMIGAVLLWLISIMATSFLPEVMNPRLSNIIIVIIGGLALALRFYLKKRFNIKSAAMGPTRY
;
A
#
# COMPACT_ATOMS: atom_id res chain seq x y z
N MET A 1 -25.00 7.92 27.03
CA MET A 1 -26.28 7.34 27.51
C MET A 1 -26.25 5.82 27.64
N GLU A 2 -25.51 5.10 26.78
CA GLU A 2 -25.54 3.62 26.69
C GLU A 2 -25.05 2.84 27.92
N ASN A 3 -24.18 3.45 28.74
CA ASN A 3 -23.66 2.82 29.96
C ASN A 3 -24.34 3.27 31.26
N GLN A 4 -25.22 4.28 31.20
CA GLN A 4 -25.95 4.75 32.38
C GLN A 4 -26.99 3.73 32.84
N SER A 5 -27.66 3.03 31.90
CA SER A 5 -28.62 1.96 32.20
C SER A 5 -27.96 0.72 32.83
N LYS A 6 -26.63 0.57 32.72
CA LYS A 6 -25.85 -0.54 33.26
C LYS A 6 -25.30 -0.25 34.68
N GLY A 7 -25.61 0.90 35.28
CA GLY A 7 -25.14 1.28 36.62
C GLY A 7 -23.64 1.58 36.72
N ILE A 8 -22.95 1.72 35.58
CA ILE A 8 -21.51 1.99 35.55
C ILE A 8 -21.29 3.48 35.81
N THR A 9 -20.63 3.81 36.92
CA THR A 9 -20.32 5.20 37.26
C THR A 9 -19.28 5.78 36.30
N ALA A 10 -19.33 7.10 36.04
CA ALA A 10 -18.38 7.78 35.16
C ALA A 10 -16.91 7.56 35.61
N ARG A 11 -16.67 7.45 36.92
CA ARG A 11 -15.36 7.11 37.49
C ARG A 11 -14.93 5.67 37.21
N GLY A 12 -15.87 4.72 37.13
CA GLY A 12 -15.59 3.34 36.72
C GLY A 12 -15.31 3.22 35.22
N LEU A 13 -15.87 4.12 34.41
CA LEU A 13 -15.68 4.15 32.95
C LEU A 13 -14.43 4.89 32.50
N TYR A 14 -14.12 6.03 33.13
CA TYR A 14 -13.09 6.96 32.70
C TYR A 14 -11.95 7.14 33.70
N GLY A 15 -12.03 6.50 34.87
CA GLY A 15 -11.06 6.68 35.94
C GLY A 15 -11.19 8.03 36.67
N ALA A 16 -10.11 8.49 37.29
CA ALA A 16 -10.06 9.80 37.91
C ALA A 16 -10.16 10.91 36.83
N PRO A 17 -10.94 11.98 37.03
CA PRO A 17 -11.08 13.07 36.04
C PRO A 17 -9.75 13.68 35.60
N THR A 18 -8.76 13.73 36.50
CA THR A 18 -7.39 14.19 36.21
C THR A 18 -6.63 13.23 35.30
N ALA A 19 -6.78 11.91 35.48
CA ALA A 19 -6.20 10.90 34.61
C ALA A 19 -6.85 10.90 33.22
N TRP A 20 -8.15 11.14 33.15
CA TRP A 20 -8.88 11.31 31.89
C TRP A 20 -8.44 12.57 31.14
N ALA A 21 -8.36 13.73 31.81
CA ALA A 21 -7.84 14.95 31.19
C ALA A 21 -6.37 14.82 30.75
N ALA A 22 -5.54 14.16 31.57
CA ALA A 22 -4.14 13.90 31.23
C ALA A 22 -3.98 12.98 30.01
N SER A 23 -4.91 12.04 29.77
CA SER A 23 -4.84 11.17 28.59
C SER A 23 -5.12 11.91 27.28
N PHE A 24 -5.99 12.92 27.28
CA PHE A 24 -6.17 13.82 26.12
C PHE A 24 -4.93 14.66 25.86
N ALA A 25 -4.34 15.26 26.90
CA ALA A 25 -3.13 16.07 26.77
C ALA A 25 -1.92 15.24 26.29
N ALA A 26 -1.80 13.99 26.76
CA ALA A 26 -0.78 13.05 26.28
C ALA A 26 -1.00 12.66 24.82
N LYS A 27 -2.26 12.42 24.43
CA LYS A 27 -2.64 12.12 23.04
C LYS A 27 -2.38 13.30 22.10
N GLU A 28 -2.72 14.53 22.50
CA GLU A 28 -2.44 15.73 21.71
C GLU A 28 -0.94 15.96 21.51
N ARG A 29 -0.12 15.74 22.55
CA ARG A 29 1.35 15.79 22.42
C ARG A 29 1.87 14.72 21.47
N TYR A 30 1.37 13.49 21.60
CA TYR A 30 1.75 12.39 20.72
C TYR A 30 1.38 12.66 19.25
N ASP A 31 0.15 13.13 18.99
CA ASP A 31 -0.34 13.48 17.65
C ASP A 31 0.42 14.68 17.05
N ALA A 32 0.89 15.62 17.89
CA ALA A 32 1.74 16.74 17.47
C ALA A 32 3.16 16.30 17.11
N GLU A 33 3.71 15.29 17.80
CA GLU A 33 5.02 14.70 17.51
C GLU A 33 4.96 13.70 16.34
N HIS A 34 3.80 13.11 16.07
CA HIS A 34 3.56 12.11 15.02
C HIS A 34 2.47 12.58 14.06
N PRO A 35 2.78 13.55 13.17
CA PRO A 35 1.78 14.07 12.24
C PRO A 35 1.19 12.95 11.40
N LYS A 36 -0.15 12.91 11.35
CA LYS A 36 -0.90 11.89 10.61
C LYS A 36 -0.37 11.75 9.19
N GLU A 37 -0.12 10.51 8.80
CA GLU A 37 0.21 10.18 7.43
C GLU A 37 -0.93 10.58 6.50
N ASN A 38 -0.58 11.05 5.31
CA ASN A 38 -1.51 11.38 4.24
C ASN A 38 -2.10 10.10 3.66
N ASP A 39 -3.39 9.88 3.92
CA ASP A 39 -4.17 8.72 3.53
C ASP A 39 -5.05 8.97 2.29
N ASP A 40 -4.79 10.05 1.54
CA ASP A 40 -5.48 10.32 0.28
C ASP A 40 -5.20 9.21 -0.75
N PRO A 41 -6.25 8.53 -1.26
CA PRO A 41 -6.12 7.40 -2.18
C PRO A 41 -5.18 7.63 -3.36
N LYS A 42 -5.17 8.84 -3.93
CA LYS A 42 -4.34 9.15 -5.10
C LYS A 42 -2.85 9.04 -4.79
N TRP A 43 -2.45 9.48 -3.60
CA TRP A 43 -1.05 9.46 -3.16
C TRP A 43 -0.63 8.04 -2.78
N MET A 44 -1.51 7.30 -2.11
CA MET A 44 -1.27 5.89 -1.74
C MET A 44 -1.12 4.99 -2.99
N MET A 45 -1.96 5.22 -4.00
CA MET A 45 -1.89 4.52 -5.29
C MET A 45 -0.61 4.90 -6.03
N LEU A 46 -0.27 6.19 -6.11
CA LEU A 46 0.97 6.63 -6.75
C LEU A 46 2.23 6.04 -6.07
N ASP A 47 2.28 6.02 -4.74
CA ASP A 47 3.35 5.36 -3.97
C ASP A 47 3.50 3.89 -4.38
N SER A 48 2.36 3.19 -4.53
CA SER A 48 2.32 1.78 -4.89
C SER A 48 2.72 1.53 -6.35
N VAL A 49 2.26 2.36 -7.29
CA VAL A 49 2.66 2.27 -8.71
C VAL A 49 4.16 2.48 -8.86
N LEU A 50 4.71 3.53 -8.25
CA LEU A 50 6.15 3.81 -8.31
C LEU A 50 6.97 2.71 -7.63
N PHE A 51 6.48 2.17 -6.52
CA PHE A 51 7.11 1.05 -5.83
C PHE A 51 7.16 -0.20 -6.71
N ILE A 52 6.00 -0.64 -7.22
CA ILE A 52 5.89 -1.86 -8.03
C ILE A 52 6.71 -1.69 -9.32
N PHE A 53 6.55 -0.57 -10.02
CA PHE A 53 7.31 -0.30 -11.24
C PHE A 53 8.81 -0.31 -11.00
N GLY A 54 9.27 0.46 -10.01
CA GLY A 54 10.68 0.55 -9.68
C GLY A 54 11.26 -0.79 -9.23
N PHE A 55 10.55 -1.51 -8.35
CA PHE A 55 10.96 -2.81 -7.84
C PHE A 55 11.03 -3.86 -8.96
N PHE A 56 9.99 -4.01 -9.78
CA PHE A 56 9.98 -4.98 -10.87
C PHE A 56 10.99 -4.61 -11.96
N ALA A 57 11.11 -3.34 -12.34
CA ALA A 57 12.09 -2.90 -13.34
C ALA A 57 13.53 -3.20 -12.89
N VAL A 58 13.88 -2.84 -11.65
CA VAL A 58 15.23 -3.10 -11.11
C VAL A 58 15.47 -4.60 -10.94
N LEU A 59 14.54 -5.31 -10.28
CA LEU A 59 14.69 -6.75 -10.01
C LEU A 59 14.80 -7.55 -11.32
N SER A 60 13.88 -7.35 -12.26
CA SER A 60 13.89 -8.08 -13.53
C SER A 60 15.15 -7.78 -14.33
N SER A 61 15.63 -6.53 -14.37
CA SER A 61 16.85 -6.17 -15.09
C SER A 61 18.09 -6.81 -14.48
N ILE A 62 18.23 -6.77 -13.16
CA ILE A 62 19.38 -7.38 -12.46
C ILE A 62 19.39 -8.89 -12.68
N VAL A 63 18.23 -9.55 -12.56
CA VAL A 63 18.09 -10.99 -12.81
C VAL A 63 18.43 -11.32 -14.27
N ASN A 64 17.91 -10.55 -15.22
CA ASN A 64 18.13 -10.79 -16.65
C ASN A 64 19.58 -10.57 -17.09
N LEU A 65 20.35 -9.72 -16.41
CA LEU A 65 21.78 -9.52 -16.71
C LEU A 65 22.64 -10.76 -16.36
N SER A 66 22.17 -11.63 -15.46
CA SER A 66 22.89 -12.83 -15.00
C SER A 66 22.23 -14.14 -15.44
N SER A 67 21.09 -14.07 -16.14
CA SER A 67 20.29 -15.26 -16.50
C SER A 67 20.59 -15.75 -17.92
N SER A 68 20.77 -17.07 -18.06
CA SER A 68 20.82 -17.75 -19.37
C SER A 68 19.45 -17.82 -20.06
N GLN A 69 18.36 -17.54 -19.34
CA GLN A 69 16.99 -17.48 -19.87
C GLN A 69 16.32 -16.18 -19.35
N PRO A 70 16.64 -15.02 -19.96
CA PRO A 70 16.10 -13.75 -19.52
C PRO A 70 14.60 -13.66 -19.80
N SER A 71 13.82 -13.32 -18.77
CA SER A 71 12.41 -13.01 -18.90
C SER A 71 12.26 -11.52 -19.16
N VAL A 72 12.24 -11.14 -20.43
CA VAL A 72 12.21 -9.73 -20.84
C VAL A 72 10.76 -9.26 -20.96
N TYR A 73 10.27 -8.59 -19.92
CA TYR A 73 9.02 -7.86 -19.98
C TYR A 73 9.19 -6.58 -20.80
N GLY A 74 8.23 -6.31 -21.70
CA GLY A 74 8.21 -5.05 -22.44
C GLY A 74 7.79 -3.87 -21.54
N LEU A 75 8.10 -2.65 -21.99
CA LEU A 75 7.86 -1.43 -21.21
C LEU A 75 6.37 -1.27 -20.85
N THR A 76 5.48 -1.60 -21.78
CA THR A 76 4.03 -1.49 -21.56
C THR A 76 3.55 -2.51 -20.54
N THR A 77 4.11 -3.72 -20.53
CA THR A 77 3.85 -4.71 -19.48
C THR A 77 4.26 -4.19 -18.10
N LEU A 78 5.44 -3.58 -17.98
CA LEU A 78 5.91 -3.02 -16.71
C LEU A 78 5.03 -1.87 -16.23
N ILE A 79 4.68 -0.93 -17.13
CA ILE A 79 3.84 0.22 -16.78
C ILE A 79 2.44 -0.24 -16.40
N LEU A 80 1.77 -1.00 -17.27
CA LEU A 80 0.40 -1.47 -17.03
C LEU A 80 0.33 -2.36 -15.79
N GLY A 81 1.26 -3.31 -15.68
CA GLY A 81 1.37 -4.17 -14.51
C GLY A 81 1.55 -3.37 -13.22
N SER A 82 2.30 -2.28 -13.26
CA SER A 82 2.50 -1.43 -12.08
C SER A 82 1.28 -0.58 -11.74
N VAL A 83 0.58 -0.04 -12.75
CA VAL A 83 -0.67 0.70 -12.56
C VAL A 83 -1.75 -0.19 -11.96
N VAL A 84 -1.96 -1.37 -12.55
CA VAL A 84 -2.91 -2.37 -12.04
C VAL A 84 -2.49 -2.87 -10.66
N GLY A 85 -1.21 -3.15 -10.46
CA GLY A 85 -0.66 -3.54 -9.17
C GLY A 85 -0.89 -2.47 -8.08
N GLY A 86 -0.73 -1.19 -8.42
CA GLY A 86 -1.02 -0.08 -7.52
C GLY A 86 -2.49 -0.01 -7.12
N PHE A 87 -3.40 -0.23 -8.07
CA PHE A 87 -4.83 -0.36 -7.79
C PHE A 87 -5.13 -1.57 -6.91
N VAL A 88 -4.51 -2.73 -7.19
CA VAL A 88 -4.64 -3.95 -6.40
C VAL A 88 -4.16 -3.75 -4.95
N PHE A 89 -3.04 -3.06 -4.75
CA PHE A 89 -2.53 -2.76 -3.42
C PHE A 89 -3.47 -1.82 -2.67
N TYR A 90 -3.98 -0.78 -3.32
CA TYR A 90 -4.98 0.10 -2.73
C TYR A 90 -6.29 -0.63 -2.41
N ALA A 91 -6.78 -1.51 -3.29
CA ALA A 91 -7.97 -2.31 -3.06
C ALA A 91 -7.78 -3.23 -1.84
N ASN A 92 -6.64 -3.92 -1.74
CA ASN A 92 -6.32 -4.73 -0.55
C ASN A 92 -6.24 -3.87 0.71
N HIS A 93 -5.64 -2.68 0.62
CA HIS A 93 -5.63 -1.75 1.74
C HIS A 93 -7.05 -1.36 2.18
N HIS A 94 -7.87 -0.91 1.23
CA HIS A 94 -9.22 -0.41 1.47
C HIS A 94 -10.17 -1.48 1.99
N PHE A 95 -10.12 -2.69 1.42
CA PHE A 95 -11.06 -3.76 1.79
C PHE A 95 -10.56 -4.65 2.92
N ILE A 96 -9.25 -4.72 3.15
CA ILE A 96 -8.64 -5.68 4.09
C ILE A 96 -7.76 -4.94 5.09
N TYR A 97 -6.61 -4.40 4.68
CA TYR A 97 -5.54 -4.03 5.61
C TYR A 97 -5.87 -2.89 6.56
N ARG A 98 -6.75 -1.96 6.16
CA ARG A 98 -7.20 -0.88 7.07
C ARG A 98 -7.85 -1.41 8.35
N PHE A 99 -8.45 -2.61 8.32
CA PHE A 99 -9.12 -3.23 9.45
C PHE A 99 -8.19 -3.99 10.41
N TYR A 100 -6.89 -4.07 10.07
CA TYR A 100 -5.87 -4.73 10.89
C TYR A 100 -5.01 -3.72 11.66
N GLY A 101 -5.34 -2.42 11.60
CA GLY A 101 -4.65 -1.37 12.32
C GLY A 101 -4.76 -1.51 13.85
N PRO A 102 -3.79 -0.97 14.62
CA PRO A 102 -3.81 -1.01 16.08
C PRO A 102 -5.08 -0.35 16.67
N ASP A 103 -5.54 0.73 16.04
CA ASP A 103 -6.68 1.53 16.51
C ASP A 103 -8.04 1.11 15.92
N THR A 104 -8.08 0.03 15.14
CA THR A 104 -9.32 -0.40 14.48
C THR A 104 -10.00 -1.52 15.24
N ASP A 105 -11.31 -1.37 15.47
CA ASP A 105 -12.12 -2.39 16.12
C ASP A 105 -12.07 -3.71 15.33
N ARG A 106 -11.70 -4.79 16.02
CA ARG A 106 -11.57 -6.13 15.44
C ARG A 106 -12.90 -6.65 14.90
N SER A 107 -14.03 -6.15 15.41
CA SER A 107 -15.37 -6.52 14.93
C SER A 107 -15.64 -6.09 13.49
N GLN A 108 -14.96 -5.03 13.02
CA GLN A 108 -15.13 -4.49 11.67
C GLN A 108 -14.34 -5.27 10.60
N ARG A 109 -13.60 -6.31 11.01
CA ARG A 109 -12.76 -7.08 10.10
C ARG A 109 -13.62 -7.89 9.14
N PRO A 110 -13.32 -7.87 7.84
CA PRO A 110 -13.96 -8.78 6.90
C PRO A 110 -13.67 -10.23 7.30
N PRO A 111 -14.66 -11.13 7.16
CA PRO A 111 -14.45 -12.56 7.41
C PRO A 111 -13.40 -13.11 6.43
N LEU A 112 -12.59 -14.07 6.89
CA LEU A 112 -11.41 -14.56 6.15
C LEU A 112 -11.71 -15.00 4.71
N TRP A 113 -12.86 -15.62 4.46
CA TRP A 113 -13.25 -16.07 3.13
C TRP A 113 -13.48 -14.89 2.15
N ARG A 114 -14.04 -13.75 2.62
CA ARG A 114 -14.18 -12.55 1.80
C ARG A 114 -12.83 -11.93 1.51
N SER A 115 -11.95 -11.85 2.52
CA SER A 115 -10.57 -11.37 2.33
C SER A 115 -9.80 -12.24 1.33
N ALA A 116 -9.93 -13.56 1.43
CA ALA A 116 -9.32 -14.51 0.51
C ALA A 116 -9.85 -14.33 -0.93
N LEU A 117 -11.17 -14.21 -1.12
CA LEU A 117 -11.74 -13.97 -2.45
C LEU A 117 -11.25 -12.65 -3.06
N ILE A 118 -11.16 -11.58 -2.26
CA ILE A 118 -10.64 -10.29 -2.72
C ILE A 118 -9.17 -10.41 -3.13
N MET A 119 -8.33 -11.04 -2.30
CA MET A 119 -6.91 -11.25 -2.61
C MET A 119 -6.71 -12.08 -3.87
N ILE A 120 -7.43 -13.20 -4.01
CA ILE A 120 -7.38 -14.05 -5.20
C ILE A 120 -7.84 -13.27 -6.43
N GLY A 121 -8.96 -12.56 -6.34
CA GLY A 121 -9.46 -11.71 -7.43
C GLY A 121 -8.47 -10.62 -7.83
N ALA A 122 -7.79 -10.00 -6.87
CA ALA A 122 -6.76 -8.99 -7.11
C ALA A 122 -5.55 -9.58 -7.85
N VAL A 123 -5.07 -10.75 -7.42
CA VAL A 123 -3.95 -11.44 -8.09
C VAL A 123 -4.35 -11.87 -9.49
N LEU A 124 -5.54 -12.42 -9.69
CA LEU A 124 -6.06 -12.79 -11.01
C LEU A 124 -6.17 -11.58 -11.93
N LEU A 125 -6.75 -10.47 -11.45
CA LEU A 125 -6.82 -9.21 -12.19
C LEU A 125 -5.43 -8.76 -12.65
N TRP A 126 -4.44 -8.84 -11.75
CA TRP A 126 -3.09 -8.43 -12.02
C TRP A 126 -2.42 -9.34 -13.07
N LEU A 127 -2.52 -10.66 -12.91
CA LEU A 127 -1.97 -11.65 -13.85
C LEU A 127 -2.62 -11.55 -15.22
N ILE A 128 -3.95 -11.41 -15.30
CA ILE A 128 -4.67 -11.22 -16.56
C ILE A 128 -4.20 -9.95 -17.26
N SER A 129 -3.97 -8.87 -16.51
CA SER A 129 -3.48 -7.61 -17.09
C SER A 129 -2.08 -7.76 -17.69
N ILE A 130 -1.18 -8.46 -17.00
CA ILE A 130 0.17 -8.77 -17.51
C ILE A 130 0.06 -9.67 -18.74
N MET A 131 -0.75 -10.74 -18.66
CA MET A 131 -0.94 -11.68 -19.76
C MET A 131 -1.55 -11.00 -20.99
N ALA A 132 -2.49 -10.07 -20.82
CA ALA A 132 -3.08 -9.32 -21.92
C ALA A 132 -2.04 -8.54 -22.74
N THR A 133 -0.94 -8.11 -22.12
CA THR A 133 0.14 -7.41 -22.85
C THR A 133 0.96 -8.30 -23.77
N SER A 134 0.87 -9.64 -23.66
CA SER A 134 1.56 -10.56 -24.57
C SER A 134 0.94 -10.56 -25.98
N PHE A 135 -0.32 -10.13 -26.10
CA PHE A 135 -1.01 -9.98 -27.38
C PHE A 135 -0.68 -8.65 -28.08
N LEU A 136 0.04 -7.74 -27.42
CA LEU A 136 0.44 -6.47 -28.01
C LEU A 136 1.65 -6.66 -28.95
N PRO A 137 1.63 -6.04 -30.14
CA PRO A 137 2.80 -6.04 -31.02
C PRO A 137 3.95 -5.27 -30.38
N GLU A 138 5.18 -5.54 -30.83
CA GLU A 138 6.40 -4.95 -30.24
C GLU A 138 6.45 -3.42 -30.34
N VAL A 139 5.77 -2.83 -31.33
CA VAL A 139 5.59 -1.37 -31.45
C VAL A 139 4.82 -0.79 -30.24
N MET A 140 3.85 -1.54 -29.71
CA MET A 140 3.04 -1.14 -28.56
C MET A 140 3.61 -1.64 -27.23
N ASN A 141 4.46 -2.66 -27.23
CA ASN A 141 5.12 -3.21 -26.04
C ASN A 141 6.63 -3.38 -26.29
N PRO A 142 7.37 -2.27 -26.46
CA PRO A 142 8.77 -2.34 -26.84
C PRO A 142 9.63 -2.92 -25.72
N ARG A 143 10.60 -3.74 -26.09
CA ARG A 143 11.60 -4.31 -25.19
C ARG A 143 12.82 -3.42 -25.18
N LEU A 144 13.07 -2.76 -24.05
CA LEU A 144 14.26 -1.92 -23.85
C LEU A 144 15.42 -2.76 -23.31
N SER A 145 16.65 -2.26 -23.46
CA SER A 145 17.82 -2.86 -22.83
C SER A 145 17.66 -2.88 -21.30
N ASN A 146 18.10 -3.96 -20.65
CA ASN A 146 18.08 -4.12 -19.20
C ASN A 146 18.79 -2.95 -18.46
N ILE A 147 19.82 -2.36 -19.07
CA ILE A 147 20.53 -1.20 -18.51
C ILE A 147 19.61 0.04 -18.47
N ILE A 148 18.80 0.23 -19.51
CA ILE A 148 17.85 1.36 -19.57
C ILE A 148 16.72 1.13 -18.55
N ILE A 149 16.21 -0.10 -18.47
CA ILE A 149 15.12 -0.44 -17.54
C ILE A 149 15.56 -0.29 -16.08
N VAL A 150 16.77 -0.72 -15.71
CA VAL A 150 17.26 -0.56 -14.33
C VAL A 150 17.44 0.92 -13.95
N ILE A 151 17.91 1.77 -14.86
CA ILE A 151 18.02 3.21 -14.61
C ILE A 151 16.64 3.83 -14.40
N ILE A 152 15.68 3.53 -15.29
CA ILE A 152 14.30 4.02 -15.18
C ILE A 152 13.65 3.54 -13.87
N GLY A 153 13.85 2.27 -13.50
CA GLY A 153 13.35 1.71 -12.25
C GLY A 153 13.96 2.39 -11.02
N GLY A 154 15.28 2.63 -11.03
CA GLY A 154 15.98 3.38 -9.99
C GLY A 154 15.47 4.81 -9.84
N LEU A 155 15.24 5.52 -10.95
CA LEU A 155 14.65 6.85 -10.95
C LEU A 155 13.23 6.85 -10.39
N ALA A 156 12.41 5.84 -10.70
CA ALA A 156 11.06 5.71 -10.14
C ALA A 156 11.08 5.50 -8.62
N LEU A 157 12.00 4.69 -8.10
CA LEU A 157 12.17 4.51 -6.65
C LEU A 157 12.70 5.78 -5.96
N ALA A 158 13.61 6.51 -6.60
CA ALA A 158 14.09 7.80 -6.09
C ALA A 158 12.96 8.85 -6.05
N LEU A 159 12.15 8.92 -7.12
CA LEU A 159 10.96 9.78 -7.18
C LEU A 159 9.97 9.41 -6.08
N ARG A 160 9.70 8.10 -5.89
CA ARG A 160 8.86 7.62 -4.80
C ARG A 160 9.36 8.10 -3.45
N PHE A 161 10.64 7.92 -3.17
CA PHE A 161 11.25 8.34 -1.91
C PHE A 161 11.08 9.84 -1.67
N TYR A 162 11.32 10.65 -2.71
CA TYR A 162 11.11 12.09 -2.66
C TYR A 162 9.66 12.47 -2.36
N LEU A 163 8.69 11.92 -3.11
CA LEU A 163 7.26 12.22 -2.93
C LEU A 163 6.75 11.76 -1.57
N LYS A 164 7.16 10.57 -1.12
CA LYS A 164 6.76 10.02 0.17
C LYS A 164 7.23 10.91 1.31
N LYS A 165 8.48 11.40 1.24
CA LYS A 165 9.03 12.36 2.22
C LYS A 165 8.34 13.73 2.14
N ARG A 166 8.02 14.21 0.95
CA ARG A 166 7.41 15.54 0.74
C ARG A 166 5.95 15.61 1.21
N PHE A 167 5.18 14.54 0.96
CA PHE A 167 3.73 14.52 1.18
C PHE A 167 3.30 13.63 2.36
N ASN A 168 4.24 13.09 3.15
CA ASN A 168 4.02 12.20 4.29
C ASN A 168 3.06 11.04 3.97
N ILE A 169 3.25 10.39 2.81
CA ILE A 169 2.27 9.46 2.23
C ILE A 169 2.20 8.16 3.01
N LYS A 170 0.99 7.73 3.39
CA LYS A 170 0.71 6.40 3.93
C LYS A 170 0.89 5.34 2.86
N SER A 171 1.71 4.32 3.10
CA SER A 171 1.89 3.24 2.12
C SER A 171 0.71 2.27 2.13
N ALA A 172 0.06 2.08 0.97
CA ALA A 172 -0.94 1.01 0.80
C ALA A 172 -0.32 -0.40 0.79
N ALA A 173 0.95 -0.49 0.39
CA ALA A 173 1.69 -1.75 0.22
C ALA A 173 2.10 -2.42 1.54
N MET A 174 2.08 -1.68 2.66
CA MET A 174 2.60 -2.16 3.94
C MET A 174 1.42 -2.35 4.91
N GLY A 175 1.37 -3.52 5.55
CA GLY A 175 0.46 -3.72 6.67
C GLY A 175 0.72 -2.69 7.78
N PRO A 176 -0.27 -2.42 8.64
CA PRO A 176 -0.16 -1.36 9.64
C PRO A 176 1.09 -1.57 10.52
N THR A 177 1.94 -0.55 10.58
CA THR A 177 3.06 -0.50 11.51
C THR A 177 2.50 -0.35 12.92
N ARG A 178 2.89 -1.25 13.82
CA ARG A 178 2.64 -1.08 15.26
C ARG A 178 3.56 0.05 15.73
N TYR A 179 2.98 1.15 16.19
CA TYR A 179 3.65 2.11 17.05
C TYR A 179 3.43 1.68 18.51
#